data_AF-A0AAD4BH86-F1
#
_entry.id   AF-A0AAD4BH86-F1
#
_cell.length_a   1.000
_cell.length_b   1.000
_cell.length_c   1.000
_cell.angle_alpha   90.00
_cell.angle_beta   90.00
_cell.angle_gamma   90.00
#
_symmetry.space_group_name_H-M   'P 1'
#
loop_
_entity.id
_entity.type
_entity.pdbx_description
1 polymer ?
#
loop_
_entity_poly.entity_id
_entity_poly.type
_entity_poly.pdbx_seq_one_letter_code
_entity_poly.pdbx_strand_id
1 'polypeptide(L)'
;MLFFQPHPLKRKLVEMLPFASSLCILAALATGSFALQSTASVSAAPDANKSRIYSSAISSIIAAVTPMLALIYFCPLYLLYRHSKRHPRTLNKVSGVRIQQYGPLIYIFLLFCSLAEVAVATWLLLQYKYNNNAPDSTTRTGVRFLLFAGCWTTVTSGTYTLFFLDPLWSRRPIASIGTQAVWVLVTWVFWVAGTGVLNRSLPPLFMNDSCQGVVYCGQLQTLFALSVLAILTLTFGMMVITWLVWSSVRYVRQPVVVRAPPI
;
A
#
# COMPACT_ATOMS: atom_id res chain seq x y z
N MET A 1 -16.92 0.26 37.63
CA MET A 1 -15.78 -0.68 37.73
C MET A 1 -16.19 -2.00 37.10
N LEU A 2 -15.76 -2.27 35.87
CA LEU A 2 -16.00 -3.55 35.17
C LEU A 2 -14.64 -4.24 35.00
N PHE A 3 -14.52 -5.41 35.63
CA PHE A 3 -13.33 -6.26 35.62
C PHE A 3 -13.04 -6.75 34.19
N PHE A 4 -11.88 -6.38 33.65
CA PHE A 4 -11.39 -6.85 32.36
C PHE A 4 -10.70 -8.20 32.56
N GLN A 5 -11.43 -9.31 32.39
CA GLN A 5 -10.82 -10.64 32.44
C GLN A 5 -9.97 -10.86 31.16
N PRO A 6 -8.68 -11.23 31.26
CA PRO A 6 -7.84 -11.46 30.10
C PRO A 6 -8.18 -12.79 29.41
N HIS A 7 -8.82 -12.73 28.25
CA HIS A 7 -9.11 -13.90 27.40
C HIS A 7 -7.81 -14.52 26.82
N PRO A 8 -7.69 -15.87 26.80
CA PRO A 8 -6.50 -16.59 26.32
C PRO A 8 -6.19 -16.40 24.82
N LEU A 9 -7.09 -15.80 24.05
CA LEU A 9 -6.89 -15.53 22.61
C LEU A 9 -5.87 -14.41 22.34
N LYS A 10 -5.52 -13.58 23.33
CA LYS A 10 -4.51 -12.52 23.18
C LYS A 10 -3.10 -13.05 22.89
N ARG A 11 -2.79 -14.30 23.27
CA ARG A 11 -1.42 -14.82 23.19
C ARG A 11 -1.00 -15.23 21.76
N LYS A 12 -1.93 -15.70 20.92
CA LYS A 12 -1.64 -16.07 19.52
C LYS A 12 -1.58 -14.91 18.53
N LEU A 13 -2.19 -13.77 18.86
CA LEU A 13 -2.29 -12.62 17.92
C LEU A 13 -1.05 -11.72 17.97
N VAL A 14 -0.36 -11.66 19.12
CA VAL A 14 0.89 -10.88 19.28
C VAL A 14 2.05 -11.51 18.50
N GLU A 15 1.98 -12.81 18.21
CA GLU A 15 2.97 -13.52 17.39
C GLU A 15 2.81 -13.31 15.87
N MET A 16 1.68 -12.77 15.39
CA MET A 16 1.47 -12.52 13.96
C MET A 16 1.87 -11.10 13.50
N LEU A 17 1.92 -10.14 14.42
CA LEU A 17 2.39 -8.77 14.15
C LEU A 17 3.87 -8.66 13.68
N PRO A 18 4.83 -9.48 14.17
CA PRO A 18 6.22 -9.37 13.70
C PRO A 18 6.41 -9.74 12.23
N PHE A 19 5.49 -10.51 11.60
CA PHE A 19 5.64 -10.94 10.21
C PHE A 19 5.46 -9.80 9.20
N ALA A 20 4.54 -8.86 9.44
CA ALA A 20 4.34 -7.71 8.54
C ALA A 20 5.49 -6.69 8.62
N SER A 21 6.07 -6.50 9.82
CA SER A 21 7.27 -5.68 10.02
C SER A 21 8.49 -6.36 9.40
N SER A 22 8.62 -7.69 9.57
CA SER A 22 9.74 -8.46 9.02
C SER A 22 9.73 -8.48 7.49
N LEU A 23 8.58 -8.36 6.83
CA LEU A 23 8.45 -8.26 5.38
C LEU A 23 8.90 -6.92 4.80
N CYS A 24 8.54 -5.81 5.46
CA CYS A 24 9.10 -4.50 5.12
C CYS A 24 10.58 -4.42 5.47
N ILE A 25 11.00 -5.04 6.57
CA ILE A 25 12.41 -5.18 6.94
C ILE A 25 13.14 -6.10 5.96
N LEU A 26 12.53 -7.14 5.37
CA LEU A 26 13.15 -7.98 4.34
C LEU A 26 13.25 -7.25 3.01
N ALA A 27 12.24 -6.49 2.61
CA ALA A 27 12.32 -5.62 1.43
C ALA A 27 13.33 -4.47 1.64
N ALA A 28 13.36 -3.90 2.85
CA ALA A 28 14.30 -2.86 3.26
C ALA A 28 15.70 -3.38 3.58
N LEU A 29 15.89 -4.64 3.96
CA LEU A 29 17.20 -5.31 4.13
C LEU A 29 17.71 -5.79 2.78
N ALA A 30 16.83 -6.29 1.90
CA ALA A 30 17.19 -6.59 0.51
C ALA A 30 17.63 -5.33 -0.25
N THR A 31 17.17 -4.14 0.16
CA THR A 31 17.61 -2.85 -0.43
C THR A 31 18.65 -2.09 0.42
N GLY A 32 18.65 -2.28 1.74
CA GLY A 32 19.46 -1.56 2.72
C GLY A 32 20.70 -2.30 3.22
N SER A 33 20.73 -3.64 3.23
CA SER A 33 21.93 -4.41 3.56
C SER A 33 23.02 -4.35 2.49
N PHE A 34 22.75 -3.76 1.32
CA PHE A 34 23.78 -3.52 0.31
C PHE A 34 24.42 -2.12 0.40
N ALA A 35 24.18 -1.37 1.47
CA ALA A 35 24.87 -0.11 1.76
C ALA A 35 26.23 -0.29 2.45
N LEU A 36 26.64 -1.53 2.80
CA LEU A 36 27.84 -1.77 3.64
C LEU A 36 28.92 -2.69 3.03
N GLN A 37 28.92 -2.94 1.73
CA GLN A 37 30.08 -3.55 1.04
C GLN A 37 30.55 -2.63 -0.09
N SER A 38 31.27 -1.57 0.29
CA SER A 38 32.11 -0.79 -0.62
C SER A 38 33.57 -1.00 -0.25
N THR A 39 34.10 -2.18 -0.56
CA THR A 39 35.54 -2.44 -0.67
C THR A 39 35.75 -3.60 -1.63
N ALA A 40 35.79 -3.30 -2.92
CA ALA A 40 36.55 -4.07 -3.91
C ALA A 40 36.59 -3.28 -5.23
N SER A 41 37.51 -2.33 -5.29
CA SER A 41 38.02 -1.78 -6.53
C SER A 41 38.79 -2.89 -7.27
N VAL A 42 38.16 -3.52 -8.26
CA VAL A 42 38.88 -4.24 -9.32
C VAL A 42 38.34 -3.75 -10.65
N SER A 43 39.11 -2.86 -11.27
CA SER A 43 38.91 -2.32 -12.61
C SER A 43 39.19 -3.43 -13.64
N ALA A 44 38.20 -4.26 -13.92
CA ALA A 44 38.16 -5.12 -15.09
C ALA A 44 36.97 -4.71 -15.95
N ALA A 45 37.17 -4.60 -17.27
CA ALA A 45 36.14 -4.20 -18.21
C ALA A 45 34.85 -5.02 -18.00
N PRO A 46 33.67 -4.39 -17.93
CA PRO A 46 32.43 -5.09 -17.64
C PRO A 46 32.06 -6.01 -18.81
N ASP A 47 32.16 -7.32 -18.60
CA ASP A 47 31.67 -8.32 -19.55
C ASP A 47 30.16 -8.10 -19.76
N ALA A 48 29.76 -7.58 -20.92
CA ALA A 48 28.36 -7.31 -21.26
C ALA A 48 27.45 -8.55 -21.04
N ASN A 49 28.00 -9.76 -21.18
CA ASN A 49 27.29 -11.01 -20.97
C ASN A 49 26.84 -11.20 -19.50
N LYS A 50 27.64 -10.76 -18.51
CA LYS A 50 27.28 -10.86 -17.09
C LYS A 50 26.03 -10.03 -16.80
N SER A 51 25.98 -8.77 -17.25
CA SER A 51 24.84 -7.87 -17.01
C SER A 51 23.49 -8.44 -17.48
N ARG A 52 23.47 -9.13 -18.63
CA ARG A 52 22.27 -9.76 -19.17
C ARG A 52 21.80 -10.93 -18.29
N ILE A 53 22.73 -11.75 -17.81
CA ILE A 53 22.42 -12.89 -16.93
C ILE A 53 21.82 -12.39 -15.61
N TYR A 54 22.42 -11.35 -14.99
CA TYR A 54 21.89 -10.78 -13.74
C TYR A 54 20.52 -10.13 -13.92
N SER A 55 20.32 -9.37 -15.01
CA SER A 55 19.01 -8.75 -15.28
C SER A 55 17.91 -9.81 -15.42
N SER A 56 18.21 -10.93 -16.09
CA SER A 56 17.28 -12.07 -16.19
C SER A 56 17.01 -12.70 -14.82
N ALA A 57 18.05 -12.95 -14.03
CA ALA A 57 17.94 -13.54 -12.70
C ALA A 57 17.11 -12.67 -11.74
N ILE A 58 17.35 -11.34 -11.70
CA ILE A 58 16.60 -10.41 -10.85
C ILE A 58 15.13 -10.37 -11.26
N SER A 59 14.85 -10.32 -12.57
CA SER A 59 13.49 -10.31 -13.08
C SER A 59 12.75 -11.61 -12.72
N SER A 60 13.43 -12.75 -12.81
CA SER A 60 12.90 -14.06 -12.40
C SER A 60 12.62 -14.12 -10.89
N ILE A 61 13.54 -13.64 -10.05
CA ILE A 61 13.35 -13.59 -8.59
C ILE A 61 12.16 -12.71 -8.24
N ILE A 62 12.06 -11.51 -8.82
CA ILE A 62 10.94 -10.60 -8.56
C ILE A 62 9.62 -11.20 -9.05
N ALA A 63 9.62 -11.83 -10.22
CA ALA A 63 8.45 -12.53 -10.77
C ALA A 63 8.01 -13.72 -9.91
N ALA A 64 8.92 -14.37 -9.16
CA ALA A 64 8.60 -15.44 -8.23
C ALA A 64 8.19 -14.93 -6.84
N VAL A 65 8.91 -13.94 -6.30
CA VAL A 65 8.68 -13.40 -4.96
C VAL A 65 7.39 -12.60 -4.88
N THR A 66 7.10 -11.77 -5.89
CA THR A 66 5.88 -10.93 -5.90
C THR A 66 4.58 -11.73 -5.75
N PRO A 67 4.32 -12.81 -6.54
CA PRO A 67 3.12 -13.61 -6.35
C PRO A 67 3.16 -14.42 -5.05
N MET A 68 4.32 -14.86 -4.57
CA MET A 68 4.43 -15.51 -3.26
C MET A 68 4.00 -14.56 -2.13
N LEU A 69 4.45 -13.30 -2.17
CA LEU A 69 4.02 -12.27 -1.23
C LEU A 69 2.54 -11.98 -1.36
N ALA A 70 2.03 -11.85 -2.59
CA ALA A 70 0.61 -11.69 -2.83
C ALA A 70 -0.17 -12.85 -2.19
N LEU A 71 0.21 -14.11 -2.43
CA LEU A 71 -0.45 -15.28 -1.87
C LEU A 71 -0.39 -15.32 -0.33
N ILE A 72 0.73 -14.93 0.27
CA ILE A 72 0.87 -14.80 1.73
C ILE A 72 -0.13 -13.77 2.28
N TYR A 73 -0.44 -12.71 1.54
CA TYR A 73 -1.49 -11.76 1.91
C TYR A 73 -2.90 -12.28 1.58
N PHE A 74 -3.12 -12.88 0.41
CA PHE A 74 -4.44 -13.37 -0.04
C PHE A 74 -4.94 -14.56 0.76
N CYS A 75 -4.07 -15.47 1.19
CA CYS A 75 -4.45 -16.66 1.94
C CYS A 75 -5.18 -16.31 3.26
N PRO A 76 -4.61 -15.53 4.20
CA PRO A 76 -5.32 -15.14 5.43
C PRO A 76 -6.55 -14.28 5.11
N LEU A 77 -6.48 -13.41 4.11
CA LEU A 77 -7.62 -12.62 3.63
C LEU A 77 -8.80 -13.49 3.18
N TYR A 78 -8.51 -14.53 2.39
CA TYR A 78 -9.49 -15.48 1.90
C TYR A 78 -10.09 -16.32 3.03
N LEU A 79 -9.24 -16.80 3.95
CA LEU A 79 -9.70 -17.55 5.13
C LEU A 79 -10.59 -16.69 6.03
N LEU A 80 -10.20 -15.44 6.26
CA LEU A 80 -10.95 -14.48 7.05
C LEU A 80 -12.26 -14.06 6.36
N TYR A 81 -12.25 -13.85 5.04
CA TYR A 81 -13.44 -13.59 4.25
C TYR A 81 -14.43 -14.76 4.33
N ARG A 82 -13.94 -16.00 4.18
CA ARG A 82 -14.74 -17.22 4.35
C ARG A 82 -15.30 -17.33 5.77
N HIS A 83 -14.51 -16.99 6.79
CA HIS A 83 -14.94 -16.96 8.17
C HIS A 83 -16.04 -15.91 8.42
N SER A 84 -15.90 -14.70 7.85
CA SER A 84 -16.88 -13.62 7.93
C SER A 84 -18.19 -14.01 7.25
N LYS A 85 -18.15 -14.73 6.12
CA LYS A 85 -19.34 -15.23 5.43
C LYS A 85 -20.12 -16.25 6.26
N ARG A 86 -19.43 -17.03 7.10
CA ARG A 86 -20.05 -18.01 8.00
C ARG A 86 -20.69 -17.38 9.25
N HIS A 87 -20.27 -16.18 9.64
CA HIS A 87 -20.76 -15.49 10.83
C HIS A 87 -21.26 -14.09 10.46
N PRO A 88 -22.41 -13.97 9.76
CA PRO A 88 -22.96 -12.68 9.37
C PRO A 88 -23.26 -11.84 10.61
N ARG A 89 -22.81 -10.59 10.62
CA ARG A 89 -23.09 -9.65 11.71
C ARG A 89 -24.48 -9.06 11.52
N THR A 90 -25.26 -9.00 12.58
CA THR A 90 -26.56 -8.31 12.59
C THR A 90 -26.33 -6.80 12.63
N LEU A 91 -26.20 -6.18 11.47
CA LEU A 91 -26.10 -4.72 11.35
C LEU A 91 -27.50 -4.12 11.26
N ASN A 92 -27.85 -3.31 12.25
CA ASN A 92 -29.17 -2.71 12.38
C ASN A 92 -29.43 -1.52 11.41
N LYS A 93 -28.48 -1.19 10.53
CA LYS A 93 -28.59 -0.07 9.57
C LYS A 93 -28.15 -0.49 8.16
N VAL A 94 -29.07 -0.41 7.21
CA VAL A 94 -28.87 -0.78 5.79
C VAL A 94 -27.75 0.04 5.12
N SER A 95 -27.58 1.31 5.49
CA SER A 95 -26.52 2.17 4.94
C SER A 95 -25.11 1.74 5.36
N GLY A 96 -24.94 1.26 6.59
CA GLY A 96 -23.66 0.78 7.09
C GLY A 96 -23.20 -0.52 6.43
N VAL A 97 -24.15 -1.37 6.04
CA VAL A 97 -23.88 -2.65 5.38
C VAL A 97 -23.18 -2.45 4.04
N ARG A 98 -23.64 -1.51 3.20
CA ARG A 98 -23.04 -1.28 1.87
C ARG A 98 -21.60 -0.79 1.96
N ILE A 99 -21.32 0.15 2.88
CA ILE A 99 -19.98 0.71 3.05
C ILE A 99 -19.00 -0.35 3.56
N GLN A 100 -19.43 -1.19 4.50
CA GLN A 100 -18.59 -2.29 5.00
C GLN A 100 -18.32 -3.35 3.93
N GLN A 101 -19.18 -3.47 2.93
CA GLN A 101 -18.99 -4.39 1.81
C GLN A 101 -17.93 -3.90 0.82
N TYR A 102 -17.92 -2.60 0.48
CA TYR A 102 -16.98 -2.05 -0.52
C TYR A 102 -15.62 -1.63 0.07
N GLY A 103 -15.56 -1.28 1.35
CA GLY A 103 -14.32 -0.84 2.01
C GLY A 103 -13.14 -1.81 1.81
N PRO A 104 -13.28 -3.11 2.15
CA PRO A 104 -12.21 -4.10 1.98
C PRO A 104 -11.70 -4.22 0.54
N LEU A 105 -12.58 -4.05 -0.46
CA LEU A 105 -12.24 -4.18 -1.87
C LEU A 105 -11.25 -3.07 -2.29
N ILE A 106 -11.47 -1.84 -1.82
CA ILE A 106 -10.57 -0.71 -2.08
C ILE A 106 -9.20 -0.94 -1.43
N TYR A 107 -9.15 -1.45 -0.19
CA TYR A 107 -7.87 -1.75 0.48
C TYR A 107 -7.09 -2.87 -0.23
N ILE A 108 -7.78 -3.91 -0.69
CA ILE A 108 -7.17 -4.99 -1.48
C ILE A 108 -6.60 -4.43 -2.79
N PHE A 109 -7.35 -3.58 -3.49
CA PHE A 109 -6.89 -2.93 -4.71
C PHE A 109 -5.65 -2.05 -4.46
N LEU A 110 -5.64 -1.24 -3.40
CA LEU A 110 -4.48 -0.45 -3.00
C LEU A 110 -3.27 -1.32 -2.66
N LEU A 111 -3.47 -2.44 -1.96
CA LEU A 111 -2.43 -3.40 -1.62
C LEU A 111 -1.79 -4.01 -2.87
N PHE A 112 -2.59 -4.38 -3.87
CA PHE A 112 -2.08 -4.87 -5.16
C PHE A 112 -1.29 -3.81 -5.91
N CYS A 113 -1.82 -2.59 -6.01
CA CYS A 113 -1.14 -1.49 -6.68
C CYS A 113 0.21 -1.18 -6.00
N SER A 114 0.24 -1.14 -4.68
CA SER A 114 1.47 -0.86 -3.92
C SER A 114 2.49 -2.00 -4.02
N LEU A 115 2.06 -3.27 -4.06
CA LEU A 115 2.96 -4.41 -4.29
C LEU A 115 3.56 -4.38 -5.70
N ALA A 116 2.76 -4.10 -6.72
CA ALA A 116 3.24 -3.95 -8.09
C ALA A 116 4.27 -2.82 -8.19
N GLU A 117 4.00 -1.70 -7.51
CA GLU A 117 4.93 -0.57 -7.48
C GLU A 117 6.23 -0.89 -6.75
N VAL A 118 6.17 -1.56 -5.60
CA VAL A 118 7.36 -2.01 -4.86
C VAL A 118 8.22 -2.92 -5.74
N ALA A 119 7.60 -3.82 -6.50
CA ALA A 119 8.31 -4.71 -7.42
C ALA A 119 9.04 -3.92 -8.52
N VAL A 120 8.35 -2.99 -9.20
CA VAL A 120 8.92 -2.17 -10.27
C VAL A 120 10.02 -1.24 -9.74
N ALA A 121 9.78 -0.54 -8.62
CA ALA A 121 10.74 0.38 -8.02
C ALA A 121 12.00 -0.35 -7.55
N THR A 122 11.85 -1.53 -6.94
CA THR A 122 12.99 -2.37 -6.52
C THR A 122 13.79 -2.83 -7.72
N TRP A 123 13.12 -3.32 -8.78
CA TRP A 123 13.78 -3.72 -10.03
C TRP A 123 14.60 -2.56 -10.61
N LEU A 124 14.00 -1.37 -10.71
CA LEU A 124 14.64 -0.17 -11.26
C LEU A 124 15.91 0.22 -10.48
N LEU A 125 15.84 0.25 -9.14
CA LEU A 125 16.96 0.61 -8.28
C LEU A 125 18.10 -0.40 -8.38
N LEU A 126 17.79 -1.70 -8.52
CA LEU A 126 18.78 -2.75 -8.73
C LEU A 126 19.48 -2.59 -10.08
N GLN A 127 18.73 -2.31 -11.15
CA GLN A 127 19.31 -2.08 -12.48
C GLN A 127 20.20 -0.84 -12.52
N TYR A 128 19.78 0.28 -11.91
CA TYR A 128 20.59 1.49 -11.83
C TYR A 128 21.88 1.28 -11.04
N LYS A 129 21.85 0.47 -9.99
CA LYS A 129 23.04 0.15 -9.20
C LYS A 129 23.99 -0.77 -9.96
N TYR A 130 23.46 -1.79 -10.64
CA TYR A 130 24.29 -2.80 -11.30
C TYR A 130 24.92 -2.27 -12.60
N ASN A 131 24.15 -1.57 -13.41
CA ASN A 131 24.62 -1.07 -14.71
C ASN A 131 25.28 0.33 -14.61
N ASN A 132 25.35 0.92 -13.40
CA ASN A 132 25.87 2.27 -13.15
C ASN A 132 25.31 3.35 -14.10
N ASN A 133 24.05 3.18 -14.52
CA ASN A 133 23.39 4.00 -15.54
C ASN A 133 22.20 4.79 -14.95
N ALA A 134 22.34 5.25 -13.71
CA ALA A 134 21.32 6.08 -13.08
C ALA A 134 21.22 7.42 -13.84
N PRO A 135 20.05 7.81 -14.38
CA PRO A 135 19.91 8.99 -15.21
C PRO A 135 20.20 10.28 -14.42
N ASP A 136 19.58 10.41 -13.24
CA ASP A 136 19.75 11.55 -12.34
C ASP A 136 19.63 11.14 -10.87
N SER A 137 20.32 11.87 -10.00
CA SER A 137 20.21 11.70 -8.54
C SER A 137 18.80 11.99 -8.02
N THR A 138 18.11 12.95 -8.65
CA THR A 138 16.72 13.31 -8.35
C THR A 138 15.76 12.18 -8.69
N THR A 139 15.87 11.58 -9.89
CA THR A 139 15.06 10.42 -10.30
C THR A 139 15.25 9.26 -9.33
N ARG A 140 16.51 8.95 -8.96
CA ARG A 140 16.81 7.89 -7.99
C ARG A 140 16.18 8.16 -6.62
N THR A 141 16.15 9.42 -6.19
CA THR A 141 15.52 9.82 -4.92
C THR A 141 14.00 9.69 -4.98
N GLY A 142 13.38 10.08 -6.09
CA GLY A 142 11.94 9.90 -6.34
C GLY A 142 11.54 8.43 -6.29
N VAL A 143 12.26 7.56 -6.99
CA VAL A 143 12.00 6.10 -7.00
C VAL A 143 12.16 5.48 -5.60
N ARG A 144 13.16 5.90 -4.82
CA ARG A 144 13.33 5.44 -3.42
C ARG A 144 12.19 5.89 -2.51
N PHE A 145 11.71 7.11 -2.70
CA PHE A 145 10.59 7.62 -1.91
C PHE A 145 9.27 6.93 -2.27
N LEU A 146 9.04 6.65 -3.56
CA LEU A 146 7.91 5.83 -4.02
C LEU A 146 7.99 4.40 -3.50
N LEU A 147 9.18 3.78 -3.49
CA LEU A 147 9.39 2.47 -2.86
C LEU A 147 8.98 2.50 -1.37
N PHE A 148 9.39 3.53 -0.64
CA PHE A 148 8.97 3.72 0.76
C PHE A 148 7.45 3.87 0.87
N ALA A 149 6.82 4.70 0.03
CA ALA A 149 5.38 4.91 0.02
C ALA A 149 4.61 3.61 -0.31
N GLY A 150 5.11 2.80 -1.26
CA GLY A 150 4.56 1.50 -1.62
C GLY A 150 4.68 0.48 -0.48
N CYS A 151 5.84 0.41 0.19
CA CYS A 151 6.04 -0.41 1.39
C CYS A 151 5.10 0.00 2.53
N TRP A 152 5.03 1.30 2.85
CA TRP A 152 4.13 1.88 3.83
C TRP A 152 2.68 1.50 3.53
N THR A 153 2.24 1.70 2.28
CA THR A 153 0.87 1.41 1.84
C THR A 153 0.58 -0.07 1.92
N THR A 154 1.51 -0.95 1.51
CA THR A 154 1.33 -2.41 1.56
C THR A 154 1.11 -2.90 3.00
N VAL A 155 1.97 -2.48 3.93
CA VAL A 155 1.86 -2.89 5.34
C VAL A 155 0.58 -2.36 5.97
N THR A 156 0.30 -1.07 5.77
CA THR A 156 -0.84 -0.44 6.43
C THR A 156 -2.18 -0.88 5.83
N SER A 157 -2.32 -0.94 4.51
CA SER A 157 -3.53 -1.46 3.85
C SER A 157 -3.78 -2.93 4.18
N GLY A 158 -2.74 -3.77 4.22
CA GLY A 158 -2.84 -5.16 4.65
C GLY A 158 -3.33 -5.26 6.10
N THR A 159 -2.75 -4.44 6.98
CA THR A 159 -3.16 -4.38 8.39
C THR A 159 -4.61 -3.92 8.56
N TYR A 160 -5.04 -2.86 7.87
CA TYR A 160 -6.42 -2.40 7.88
C TYR A 160 -7.39 -3.46 7.34
N THR A 161 -7.00 -4.16 6.27
CA THR A 161 -7.83 -5.23 5.70
C THR A 161 -8.03 -6.37 6.69
N LEU A 162 -6.98 -6.78 7.41
CA LEU A 162 -7.08 -7.79 8.47
C LEU A 162 -7.98 -7.31 9.62
N PHE A 163 -7.87 -6.05 10.03
CA PHE A 163 -8.73 -5.49 11.09
C PHE A 163 -10.21 -5.41 10.70
N PHE A 164 -10.53 -5.15 9.44
CA PHE A 164 -11.91 -5.16 8.97
C PHE A 164 -12.54 -6.56 9.01
N LEU A 165 -11.75 -7.59 8.71
CA LEU A 165 -12.24 -8.96 8.67
C LEU A 165 -12.33 -9.61 10.05
N ASP A 166 -11.51 -9.19 11.02
CA ASP A 166 -11.55 -9.75 12.37
C ASP A 166 -12.80 -9.28 13.16
N PRO A 167 -13.72 -10.19 13.55
CA PRO A 167 -14.90 -9.88 14.35
C PRO A 167 -14.60 -9.27 15.72
N LEU A 168 -13.44 -9.55 16.31
CA LEU A 168 -13.09 -9.10 17.65
C LEU A 168 -12.54 -7.67 17.66
N TRP A 169 -11.85 -7.27 16.60
CA TRP A 169 -11.21 -5.95 16.49
C TRP A 169 -12.16 -4.84 16.09
N SER A 170 -13.25 -5.18 15.40
CA SER A 170 -14.29 -4.22 15.01
C SER A 170 -14.94 -3.48 16.19
N ARG A 171 -14.84 -3.99 17.42
CA ARG A 171 -15.35 -3.32 18.63
C ARG A 171 -14.40 -2.26 19.19
N ARG A 172 -13.17 -2.15 18.68
CA ARG A 172 -12.17 -1.23 19.21
C ARG A 172 -12.27 0.15 18.54
N PRO A 173 -12.00 1.24 19.27
CA PRO A 173 -12.03 2.60 18.74
C PRO A 173 -10.97 2.86 17.65
N ILE A 174 -9.97 1.98 17.51
CA ILE A 174 -8.99 2.02 16.42
C ILE A 174 -9.65 1.82 15.04
N ALA A 175 -10.81 1.17 14.97
CA ALA A 175 -11.62 1.07 13.76
C ALA A 175 -12.44 2.35 13.46
N SER A 176 -12.16 3.46 14.14
CA SER A 176 -12.82 4.75 13.91
C SER A 176 -12.55 5.27 12.50
N ILE A 177 -13.60 5.83 11.90
CA ILE A 177 -13.55 6.58 10.62
C ILE A 177 -12.50 7.69 10.66
N GLY A 178 -12.27 8.31 11.82
CA GLY A 178 -11.27 9.37 11.97
C GLY A 178 -9.84 8.87 11.73
N THR A 179 -9.46 7.74 12.33
CA THR A 179 -8.12 7.15 12.16
C THR A 179 -7.89 6.74 10.70
N GLN A 180 -8.92 6.18 10.05
CA GLN A 180 -8.85 5.83 8.63
C GLN A 180 -8.68 7.08 7.76
N ALA A 181 -9.40 8.17 8.05
CA ALA A 181 -9.27 9.43 7.32
C ALA A 181 -7.85 10.01 7.42
N VAL A 182 -7.27 10.03 8.63
CA VAL A 182 -5.89 10.50 8.84
C VAL A 182 -4.90 9.62 8.09
N TRP A 183 -5.07 8.29 8.15
CA TRP A 183 -4.20 7.37 7.40
C TRP A 183 -4.29 7.57 5.89
N VAL A 184 -5.51 7.71 5.33
CA VAL A 184 -5.69 7.99 3.90
C VAL A 184 -5.00 9.29 3.52
N LEU A 185 -5.14 10.34 4.32
CA LEU A 185 -4.51 11.65 4.07
C LEU A 185 -2.98 11.55 4.08
N VAL A 186 -2.39 10.93 5.10
CA VAL A 186 -0.92 10.75 5.18
C VAL A 186 -0.40 9.96 4.00
N THR A 187 -1.08 8.86 3.66
CA THR A 187 -0.71 8.00 2.53
C THR A 187 -0.81 8.79 1.22
N TRP A 188 -1.89 9.55 1.02
CA TRP A 188 -2.07 10.41 -0.14
C TRP A 188 -0.94 11.45 -0.28
N VAL A 189 -0.51 12.08 0.81
CA VAL A 189 0.62 13.03 0.79
C VAL A 189 1.92 12.34 0.35
N PHE A 190 2.22 11.13 0.85
CA PHE A 190 3.40 10.38 0.40
C PHE A 190 3.35 10.07 -1.09
N TRP A 191 2.20 9.64 -1.59
CA TRP A 191 2.01 9.37 -3.01
C TRP A 191 2.21 10.63 -3.86
N VAL A 192 1.53 11.73 -3.53
CA VAL A 192 1.65 12.99 -4.27
C VAL A 192 3.07 13.55 -4.22
N ALA A 193 3.74 13.51 -3.07
CA ALA A 193 5.11 13.98 -2.95
C ALA A 193 6.08 13.13 -3.79
N GLY A 194 5.95 11.80 -3.77
CA GLY A 194 6.79 10.90 -4.57
C GLY A 194 6.59 11.08 -6.07
N THR A 195 5.34 11.11 -6.51
CA THR A 195 4.99 11.36 -7.91
C THR A 195 5.44 12.76 -8.35
N GLY A 196 5.33 13.78 -7.48
CA GLY A 196 5.77 15.14 -7.77
C GLY A 196 7.29 15.26 -7.97
N VAL A 197 8.08 14.54 -7.16
CA VAL A 197 9.55 14.46 -7.37
C VAL A 197 9.88 13.78 -8.70
N LEU A 198 9.21 12.67 -9.01
CA LEU A 198 9.43 11.95 -10.26
C LEU A 198 9.02 12.75 -11.50
N ASN A 199 7.91 13.49 -11.42
CA ASN A 199 7.43 14.37 -12.48
C ASN A 199 8.42 15.50 -12.77
N ARG A 200 9.03 16.08 -11.73
CA ARG A 200 10.05 17.14 -11.89
C ARG A 200 11.34 16.63 -12.53
N SER A 201 11.71 15.38 -12.28
CA SER A 201 12.94 14.82 -12.86
C SER A 201 12.77 14.35 -14.31
N LEU A 202 11.53 14.08 -14.74
CA LEU A 202 11.24 13.53 -16.07
C LEU A 202 10.10 14.28 -16.80
N PRO A 203 10.14 15.62 -16.92
CA PRO A 203 9.08 16.38 -17.58
C PRO A 203 8.81 15.97 -19.05
N PRO A 204 9.81 15.65 -19.90
CA PRO A 204 9.52 15.36 -21.32
C PRO A 204 8.81 14.02 -21.53
N LEU A 205 8.90 13.07 -20.59
CA LEU A 205 8.22 11.78 -20.70
C LEU A 205 6.69 11.91 -20.79
N PHE A 206 6.13 12.93 -20.14
CA PHE A 206 4.68 13.05 -19.99
C PHE A 206 4.04 13.97 -21.02
N MET A 207 4.83 14.79 -21.73
CA MET A 207 4.30 15.76 -22.70
C MET A 207 4.52 15.35 -24.15
N ASN A 208 5.65 14.70 -24.48
CA ASN A 208 6.04 14.44 -25.87
C ASN A 208 6.21 12.95 -26.21
N ASP A 209 5.94 12.04 -25.25
CA ASP A 209 6.10 10.58 -25.38
C ASP A 209 7.49 10.14 -25.87
N SER A 210 8.48 11.05 -25.79
CA SER A 210 9.81 10.85 -26.33
C SER A 210 10.74 10.34 -25.25
N CYS A 211 11.07 9.05 -25.29
CA CYS A 211 12.05 8.41 -24.40
C CYS A 211 13.52 8.73 -24.75
N GLN A 212 13.81 9.87 -25.39
CA GLN A 212 15.19 10.18 -25.79
C GLN A 212 16.07 10.44 -24.56
N GLY A 213 17.10 9.62 -24.37
CA GLY A 213 18.09 9.77 -23.29
C GLY A 213 17.70 9.18 -21.93
N VAL A 214 16.51 8.59 -21.78
CA VAL A 214 16.07 7.99 -20.50
C VAL A 214 16.19 6.47 -20.54
N VAL A 215 17.05 5.93 -19.69
CA VAL A 215 17.21 4.48 -19.53
C VAL A 215 16.01 3.90 -18.75
N TYR A 216 15.43 2.82 -19.27
CA TYR A 216 14.22 2.15 -18.71
C TYR A 216 12.97 3.03 -18.70
N CYS A 217 12.76 3.78 -19.78
CA CYS A 217 11.62 4.67 -19.97
C CYS A 217 10.26 4.00 -19.68
N GLY A 218 10.00 2.82 -20.27
CA GLY A 218 8.71 2.13 -20.10
C GLY A 218 8.42 1.71 -18.65
N GLN A 219 9.45 1.32 -17.91
CA GLN A 219 9.33 0.95 -16.50
C GLN A 219 9.09 2.19 -15.61
N LEU A 220 9.74 3.32 -15.92
CA LEU A 220 9.47 4.60 -15.26
C LEU A 220 8.05 5.10 -15.54
N GLN A 221 7.57 4.98 -16.79
CA GLN A 221 6.21 5.33 -17.18
C GLN A 221 5.19 4.45 -16.44
N THR A 222 5.45 3.14 -16.34
CA THR A 222 4.63 2.21 -15.56
C THR A 222 4.59 2.59 -14.08
N LEU A 223 5.76 2.90 -13.50
CA LEU A 223 5.86 3.34 -12.11
C LEU A 223 5.01 4.59 -11.86
N PHE A 224 5.13 5.61 -12.73
CA PHE A 224 4.35 6.82 -12.63
C PHE A 224 2.84 6.58 -12.77
N ALA A 225 2.43 5.74 -13.73
CA ALA A 225 1.03 5.39 -13.94
C ALA A 225 0.43 4.69 -12.71
N LEU A 226 1.16 3.76 -12.09
CA LEU A 226 0.76 3.11 -10.85
C LEU A 226 0.59 4.11 -9.71
N SER A 227 1.52 5.06 -9.57
CA SER A 227 1.42 6.09 -8.54
C SER A 227 0.23 7.02 -8.76
N VAL A 228 -0.04 7.44 -10.00
CA VAL A 228 -1.24 8.24 -10.33
C VAL A 228 -2.52 7.47 -10.02
N LEU A 229 -2.57 6.18 -10.36
CA LEU A 229 -3.70 5.30 -10.04
C LEU A 229 -3.94 5.19 -8.53
N ALA A 230 -2.87 5.09 -7.72
CA ALA A 230 -2.95 5.10 -6.27
C ALA A 230 -3.48 6.45 -5.73
N ILE A 231 -3.00 7.58 -6.27
CA ILE A 231 -3.47 8.92 -5.92
C ILE A 231 -4.97 9.06 -6.21
N LEU A 232 -5.44 8.66 -7.41
CA LEU A 232 -6.84 8.71 -7.78
C LEU A 232 -7.70 7.85 -6.85
N THR A 233 -7.23 6.66 -6.51
CA THR A 233 -7.93 5.77 -5.57
C THR A 233 -8.05 6.39 -4.19
N LEU A 234 -6.98 7.00 -3.67
CA LEU A 234 -6.97 7.66 -2.36
C LEU A 234 -7.85 8.92 -2.35
N THR A 235 -7.84 9.73 -3.42
CA THR A 235 -8.73 10.90 -3.54
C THR A 235 -10.21 10.48 -3.55
N PHE A 236 -10.55 9.42 -4.28
CA PHE A 236 -11.89 8.84 -4.24
C PHE A 236 -12.26 8.37 -2.84
N GLY A 237 -11.34 7.70 -2.14
CA GLY A 237 -11.51 7.32 -0.73
C GLY A 237 -11.80 8.52 0.18
N MET A 238 -11.05 9.62 0.04
CA MET A 238 -11.27 10.85 0.81
C MET A 238 -12.62 11.50 0.50
N MET A 239 -13.03 11.53 -0.77
CA MET A 239 -14.35 12.04 -1.17
C MET A 239 -15.48 11.24 -0.51
N VAL A 240 -15.38 9.91 -0.52
CA VAL A 240 -16.36 9.03 0.13
C VAL A 240 -16.40 9.26 1.63
N ILE A 241 -15.26 9.32 2.32
CA ILE A 241 -15.21 9.56 3.78
C ILE A 241 -15.84 10.92 4.11
N THR A 242 -15.50 11.96 3.35
CA THR A 242 -16.05 13.32 3.55
C THR A 242 -17.56 13.33 3.33
N TRP A 243 -18.06 12.62 2.31
CA TRP A 243 -19.50 12.45 2.07
C TRP A 243 -20.21 11.74 3.23
N LEU A 244 -19.58 10.73 3.83
CA LEU A 244 -20.13 10.02 4.98
C LEU A 244 -20.19 10.90 6.23
N VAL A 245 -19.16 11.70 6.48
CA VAL A 245 -19.15 12.67 7.57
C VAL A 245 -20.25 13.71 7.34
N TRP A 246 -20.34 14.26 6.13
CA TRP A 246 -21.36 15.25 5.74
C TRP A 246 -22.79 14.72 5.93
N SER A 247 -23.07 13.51 5.42
CA SER A 247 -24.40 12.89 5.56
C SER A 247 -24.76 12.59 7.01
N SER A 248 -23.79 12.21 7.83
CA SER A 248 -23.99 12.00 9.27
C SER A 248 -24.37 13.30 9.99
N VAL A 249 -23.69 14.41 9.68
CA VAL A 249 -24.00 15.73 10.25
C VAL A 249 -25.39 16.20 9.82
N ARG A 250 -25.79 15.96 8.57
CA ARG A 250 -27.13 16.32 8.07
C ARG A 250 -28.24 15.56 8.79
N TYR A 251 -28.02 14.29 9.13
CA TYR A 251 -29.00 13.49 9.87
C TYR A 251 -29.23 14.02 11.29
N VAL A 252 -28.18 14.44 11.99
CA VAL A 252 -28.29 15.01 13.35
C VAL A 252 -29.02 16.35 13.36
N ARG A 253 -28.95 17.12 12.26
CA ARG A 253 -29.62 18.42 12.14
C ARG A 253 -31.12 18.34 11.83
N GLN A 254 -31.67 17.18 11.52
CA GLN A 254 -33.13 17.08 11.30
C GLN A 254 -33.85 17.19 12.66
N PRO A 255 -34.72 18.19 12.87
CA PRO A 255 -35.45 18.33 14.12
C PRO A 255 -36.29 17.08 14.35
N VAL A 256 -36.15 16.48 15.53
CA VAL A 256 -37.00 15.36 15.95
C VAL A 256 -38.41 15.91 16.05
N VAL A 257 -39.24 15.64 15.05
CA VAL A 257 -40.67 15.97 15.10
C VAL A 257 -41.29 15.03 16.13
N VAL A 258 -41.40 15.50 17.37
CA VAL A 258 -42.09 14.80 18.46
C VAL A 258 -43.57 14.80 18.10
N ARG A 259 -44.07 13.69 17.56
CA ARG A 259 -45.50 13.50 17.34
C ARG A 259 -46.14 13.28 18.70
N ALA A 260 -46.92 14.26 19.17
CA ALA A 260 -47.75 14.08 20.36
C ALA A 260 -48.80 12.98 20.08
N PRO A 261 -49.12 12.12 21.07
CA PRO A 261 -50.21 11.16 20.93
C PRO A 261 -51.54 11.88 20.72
N PRO A 262 -52.46 11.33 19.89
CA PRO A 262 -53.81 11.87 19.77
C PRO A 262 -54.53 11.77 21.13
N ILE A 263 -55.21 12.85 21.51
CA ILE A 263 -56.02 13.00 22.74
C ILE A 263 -57.34 12.22 22.59
#